data_AF-A0A640WF28-F1
#
_entry.id   AF-A0A640WF28-F1
#
_cell.length_a   1.000
_cell.length_b   1.000
_cell.length_c   1.000
_cell.angle_alpha   90.00
_cell.angle_beta   90.00
_cell.angle_gamma   90.00
#
_symmetry.space_group_name_H-M   'P 1'
#
loop_
_entity.id
_entity.type
_entity.pdbx_description
1 polymer ?
#
loop_
_entity_poly.entity_id
_entity_poly.type
_entity_poly.pdbx_seq_one_letter_code
_entity_poly.pdbx_strand_id
1 'polypeptide(L)'
;MQEFRVQSSETEAELIFFGVNGDNFSVAFSSGTVNCQREVWAYTDAHGLANLFEWMASQSKPWRTLEGWESIEGEFKFYVSCNARGNIIFDMEMNHLGGVEEWRVKTQLKSEFGQLPSLAKKARAFFGPSPS
;
A
#
# COMPACT_ATOMS: atom_id res chain seq x y z
N MET A 1 5.37 -3.37 -18.44
CA MET A 1 4.86 -2.53 -17.33
C MET A 1 5.11 -3.30 -16.05
N GLN A 2 5.81 -2.72 -15.08
CA GLN A 2 6.08 -3.38 -13.81
C GLN A 2 4.90 -3.14 -12.86
N GLU A 3 4.47 -4.17 -12.15
CA GLU A 3 3.42 -4.09 -11.14
C GLU A 3 3.96 -4.58 -9.80
N PHE A 4 3.47 -4.00 -8.71
CA PHE A 4 3.70 -4.48 -7.36
C PHE A 4 2.35 -4.85 -6.72
N ARG A 5 2.27 -6.08 -6.21
CA ARG A 5 1.04 -6.64 -5.65
C ARG A 5 1.21 -7.04 -4.19
N VAL A 6 0.23 -6.68 -3.37
CA VAL A 6 0.04 -7.20 -2.02
C VAL A 6 -1.23 -8.05 -2.05
N GLN A 7 -1.06 -9.36 -1.85
CA GLN A 7 -2.18 -10.32 -1.87
C GLN A 7 -2.59 -10.68 -0.45
N SER A 8 -3.89 -10.85 -0.23
CA SER A 8 -4.38 -11.32 1.05
C SER A 8 -3.95 -12.76 1.30
N SER A 9 -3.59 -13.08 2.55
CA SER A 9 -3.37 -14.46 2.98
C SER A 9 -4.67 -15.19 3.37
N GLU A 10 -5.81 -14.49 3.45
CA GLU A 10 -7.09 -15.06 3.90
C GLU A 10 -8.18 -15.07 2.81
N THR A 11 -8.04 -14.26 1.75
CA THR A 11 -9.07 -14.05 0.71
C THR A 11 -8.43 -13.89 -0.66
N GLU A 12 -9.24 -13.75 -1.71
CA GLU A 12 -8.79 -13.37 -3.06
C GLU A 12 -8.46 -11.88 -3.22
N ALA A 13 -8.60 -11.08 -2.16
CA ALA A 13 -8.37 -9.64 -2.25
C ALA A 13 -6.90 -9.31 -2.53
N GLU A 14 -6.69 -8.31 -3.38
CA GLU A 14 -5.37 -7.80 -3.72
C GLU A 14 -5.33 -6.27 -3.85
N LEU A 15 -4.18 -5.72 -3.49
CA LEU A 15 -3.79 -4.33 -3.75
C LEU A 15 -2.70 -4.32 -4.82
N ILE A 16 -2.90 -3.54 -5.86
CA ILE A 16 -2.05 -3.51 -7.05
C ILE A 16 -1.57 -2.08 -7.26
N PHE A 17 -0.25 -1.90 -7.27
CA PHE A 17 0.41 -0.66 -7.70
C PHE A 17 0.97 -0.85 -9.10
N PHE A 18 0.74 0.12 -9.98
CA PHE A 18 1.18 0.06 -11.37
C PHE A 18 1.38 1.45 -11.96
N GLY A 19 2.05 1.52 -13.12
CA GLY A 19 2.18 2.77 -13.88
C GLY A 19 3.00 3.86 -13.18
N VAL A 20 4.01 3.49 -12.40
CA VAL A 20 4.91 4.46 -11.77
C VAL A 20 5.61 5.34 -12.82
N ASN A 21 5.50 6.65 -12.66
CA ASN A 21 6.12 7.65 -13.54
C ASN A 21 6.43 8.93 -12.74
N GLY A 22 7.69 9.08 -12.31
CA GLY A 22 8.07 10.14 -11.38
C GLY A 22 7.33 9.99 -10.05
N ASP A 23 6.60 11.02 -9.66
CA ASP A 23 5.82 11.04 -8.41
C ASP A 23 4.40 10.47 -8.54
N ASN A 24 4.02 10.03 -9.74
CA ASN A 24 2.68 9.53 -10.00
C ASN A 24 2.70 8.00 -10.08
N PHE A 25 1.67 7.37 -9.52
CA PHE A 25 1.39 5.96 -9.72
C PHE A 25 -0.11 5.70 -9.65
N SER A 26 -0.56 4.56 -10.15
CA SER A 26 -1.93 4.09 -9.95
C SER A 26 -1.96 3.00 -8.89
N VAL A 27 -3.01 3.03 -8.07
CA VAL A 27 -3.35 1.99 -7.11
C VAL A 27 -4.73 1.45 -7.42
N ALA A 28 -4.88 0.13 -7.39
CA ALA A 28 -6.16 -0.55 -7.51
C ALA A 28 -6.33 -1.57 -6.38
N PHE A 29 -7.55 -1.63 -5.83
CA PHE A 29 -7.98 -2.71 -4.95
C PHE A 29 -9.00 -3.55 -5.68
N SER A 30 -8.81 -4.87 -5.62
CA SER A 30 -9.66 -5.87 -6.26
C SER A 30 -10.05 -6.95 -5.25
N SER A 31 -11.32 -7.33 -5.26
CA SER A 31 -11.90 -8.42 -4.46
C SER A 31 -13.21 -8.87 -5.08
N GLY A 32 -13.83 -9.95 -4.56
CA GLY A 32 -15.16 -10.36 -4.98
C GLY A 32 -16.26 -9.32 -4.71
N THR A 33 -16.06 -8.38 -3.78
CA THR A 33 -17.10 -7.42 -3.35
C THR A 33 -16.83 -5.97 -3.75
N VAL A 34 -15.56 -5.56 -3.80
CA VAL A 34 -15.15 -4.17 -3.99
C VAL A 34 -14.02 -4.13 -5.02
N ASN A 35 -14.20 -3.29 -6.03
CA ASN A 35 -13.21 -2.99 -7.05
C ASN A 35 -13.11 -1.48 -7.20
N CYS A 36 -11.91 -0.92 -7.05
CA CYS A 36 -11.69 0.51 -7.22
C CYS A 36 -10.25 0.78 -7.65
N GLN A 37 -10.05 1.90 -8.31
CA GLN A 37 -8.74 2.34 -8.80
C GLN A 37 -8.63 3.86 -8.66
N ARG A 38 -7.42 4.32 -8.33
CA ARG A 38 -7.10 5.74 -8.21
C ARG A 38 -5.69 6.02 -8.71
N GLU A 39 -5.53 7.08 -9.48
CA GLU A 39 -4.22 7.70 -9.72
C GLU A 39 -3.85 8.55 -8.50
N VAL A 40 -2.61 8.42 -8.02
CA VAL A 40 -2.10 9.04 -6.81
C VAL A 40 -0.91 9.90 -7.17
N TRP A 41 -0.92 11.15 -6.69
CA TRP A 41 0.24 12.01 -6.74
C TRP A 41 0.97 11.98 -5.39
N ALA A 42 2.18 11.42 -5.39
CA ALA A 42 2.98 11.23 -4.18
C ALA A 42 3.79 12.47 -3.75
N TYR A 43 3.79 13.55 -4.55
CA TYR A 43 4.51 14.81 -4.29
C TYR A 43 5.91 14.61 -3.68
N THR A 44 6.85 14.10 -4.48
CA THR A 44 8.24 13.77 -4.11
C THR A 44 8.44 12.60 -3.11
N ASP A 45 7.37 11.99 -2.59
CA ASP A 45 7.45 10.87 -1.64
C ASP A 45 6.92 9.54 -2.20
N ALA A 46 7.07 9.31 -3.51
CA ALA A 46 6.75 8.01 -4.10
C ALA A 46 7.57 6.86 -3.47
N HIS A 47 8.75 7.18 -2.95
CA HIS A 47 9.63 6.26 -2.25
C HIS A 47 9.19 5.96 -0.81
N GLY A 48 8.32 6.78 -0.21
CA GLY A 48 7.81 6.62 1.15
C GLY A 48 7.11 5.27 1.34
N LEU A 49 6.36 4.81 0.35
CA LEU A 49 5.78 3.46 0.36
C LEU A 49 6.84 2.36 0.37
N ALA A 50 7.87 2.44 -0.48
CA ALA A 50 8.96 1.47 -0.45
C ALA A 50 9.72 1.47 0.89
N ASN A 51 9.97 2.66 1.45
CA ASN A 51 10.59 2.81 2.77
C ASN A 51 9.73 2.17 3.86
N LEU A 52 8.41 2.33 3.82
CA LEU A 52 7.48 1.69 4.74
C LEU A 52 7.55 0.16 4.64
N PHE A 53 7.57 -0.41 3.43
CA PHE A 53 7.71 -1.87 3.25
C PHE A 53 9.07 -2.38 3.75
N GLU A 54 10.16 -1.67 3.51
CA GLU A 54 11.48 -2.02 4.04
C GLU A 54 11.54 -1.92 5.56
N TRP A 55 10.97 -0.86 6.14
CA TRP A 55 10.85 -0.70 7.57
C TRP A 55 10.09 -1.88 8.19
N MET A 56 8.96 -2.29 7.61
CA MET A 56 8.21 -3.47 8.06
C MET A 56 9.07 -4.73 8.01
N ALA A 57 9.79 -4.96 6.91
CA ALA A 57 10.66 -6.13 6.77
C ALA A 57 11.87 -6.13 7.71
N SER A 58 12.29 -4.95 8.19
CA SER A 58 13.37 -4.80 9.18
C SER A 58 12.94 -5.15 10.61
N GLN A 59 11.63 -5.25 10.87
CA GLN A 59 11.13 -5.60 12.19
C GLN A 59 11.49 -7.04 12.53
N SER A 60 12.03 -7.25 13.73
CA SER A 60 12.35 -8.58 14.26
C SER A 60 11.23 -9.16 15.14
N LYS A 61 10.24 -8.35 15.49
CA LYS A 61 9.11 -8.70 16.37
C LYS A 61 7.84 -7.98 15.90
N PRO A 62 6.65 -8.48 16.25
CA PRO A 62 5.41 -7.74 16.04
C PRO A 62 5.42 -6.34 16.67
N TRP A 63 4.81 -5.37 15.99
CA TRP A 63 4.69 -3.98 16.43
C TRP A 63 3.22 -3.57 16.53
N ARG A 64 2.85 -2.87 17.60
CA ARG A 64 1.46 -2.44 17.83
C ARG A 64 1.15 -1.03 17.34
N THR A 65 2.15 -0.24 16.99
CA THR A 65 1.93 1.09 16.45
C THR A 65 1.32 1.00 15.05
N LEU A 66 0.54 2.02 14.71
CA LEU A 66 0.02 2.18 13.36
C LEU A 66 1.02 3.03 12.59
N GLU A 67 1.74 2.42 11.66
CA GLU A 67 2.64 3.13 10.77
C GLU A 67 1.99 3.27 9.40
N GLY A 68 2.33 4.30 8.64
CA GLY A 68 1.70 4.45 7.34
C GLY A 68 2.26 5.55 6.47
N TRP A 69 1.63 5.66 5.32
CA TRP A 69 1.90 6.61 4.26
C TRP A 69 0.58 7.18 3.78
N GLU A 70 0.55 8.48 3.50
CA GLU A 70 -0.61 9.16 2.94
C GLU A 70 -0.16 10.09 1.83
N SER A 71 -0.92 10.16 0.74
CA SER A 71 -0.74 11.20 -0.26
C SER A 71 -1.18 12.55 0.30
N ILE A 72 -0.50 13.62 -0.11
CA ILE A 72 -0.77 14.97 0.39
C ILE A 72 -2.17 15.44 0.01
N GLU A 73 -2.63 15.10 -1.20
CA GLU A 73 -3.97 15.44 -1.68
C GLU A 73 -5.05 14.47 -1.15
N GLY A 74 -4.68 13.44 -0.39
CA GLY A 74 -5.60 12.54 0.32
C GLY A 74 -6.29 11.50 -0.56
N GLU A 75 -5.83 11.31 -1.80
CA GLU A 75 -6.35 10.29 -2.71
C GLU A 75 -6.11 8.88 -2.21
N PHE A 76 -5.00 8.65 -1.49
CA PHE A 76 -4.64 7.35 -0.97
C PHE A 76 -4.00 7.42 0.42
N LYS A 77 -4.47 6.56 1.31
CA LYS A 77 -3.91 6.34 2.65
C LYS A 77 -3.63 4.86 2.81
N PHE A 78 -2.45 4.54 3.33
CA PHE A 78 -1.98 3.18 3.53
C PHE A 78 -1.33 3.06 4.89
N TYR A 79 -2.00 2.36 5.80
CA TYR A 79 -1.53 2.12 7.15
C TYR A 79 -1.35 0.64 7.41
N VAL A 80 -0.46 0.33 8.35
CA VAL A 80 -0.12 -1.03 8.69
C VAL A 80 0.08 -1.21 10.18
N SER A 81 -0.44 -2.33 10.69
CA SER A 81 -0.20 -2.80 12.05
C SER A 81 0.13 -4.29 12.05
N CYS A 82 0.82 -4.75 13.10
CA CYS A 82 1.15 -6.15 13.29
C CYS A 82 0.68 -6.65 14.66
N ASN A 83 -0.25 -7.60 14.68
CA ASN A 83 -0.73 -8.12 15.96
C ASN A 83 0.31 -9.07 16.60
N ALA A 84 0.12 -9.39 17.89
CA ALA A 84 1.04 -10.26 18.63
C ALA A 84 1.20 -11.68 18.06
N ARG A 85 0.33 -12.11 17.13
CA ARG A 85 0.40 -13.39 16.43
C ARG A 85 1.18 -13.31 15.11
N GLY A 86 1.63 -12.13 14.71
CA GLY A 86 2.32 -11.90 13.44
C GLY A 86 1.39 -11.68 12.25
N ASN A 87 0.09 -11.44 12.48
CA ASN A 87 -0.80 -11.03 11.38
C ASN A 87 -0.56 -9.57 11.07
N ILE A 88 -0.38 -9.29 9.78
CA ILE A 88 -0.25 -7.95 9.24
C ILE A 88 -1.62 -7.51 8.75
N ILE A 89 -2.05 -6.32 9.16
CA ILE A 89 -3.29 -5.70 8.72
C ILE A 89 -2.90 -4.43 8.00
N PHE A 90 -3.24 -4.36 6.71
CA PHE A 90 -3.11 -3.17 5.88
C PHE A 90 -4.46 -2.46 5.82
N ASP A 91 -4.54 -1.29 6.45
CA ASP A 91 -5.69 -0.39 6.41
C ASP A 91 -5.52 0.58 5.25
N MET A 92 -6.51 0.63 4.36
CA MET A 92 -6.42 1.40 3.12
C MET A 92 -7.65 2.26 2.92
N GLU A 93 -7.41 3.50 2.48
CA GLU A 93 -8.46 4.41 2.04
C GLU A 93 -8.10 4.96 0.66
N MET A 94 -9.05 4.86 -0.28
CA MET A 94 -8.98 5.54 -1.57
C MET A 94 -10.12 6.53 -1.68
N ASN A 95 -9.80 7.74 -2.14
CA ASN A 95 -10.73 8.85 -2.26
C ASN A 95 -10.71 9.45 -3.66
N HIS A 96 -11.90 9.76 -4.16
CA HIS A 96 -12.11 10.66 -5.29
C HIS A 96 -13.11 11.73 -4.84
N LEU A 97 -12.57 12.87 -4.41
CA LEU A 97 -13.34 14.02 -3.90
C LEU A 97 -13.21 15.17 -4.90
N GLY A 98 -14.24 16.03 -4.99
CA GLY A 98 -14.26 17.18 -5.89
C GLY A 98 -14.55 16.86 -7.35
N GLY A 99 -14.90 15.61 -7.67
CA GLY A 99 -15.35 15.17 -8.99
C GLY A 99 -16.87 15.21 -9.16
N VAL A 100 -17.35 14.87 -10.36
CA VAL A 100 -18.79 14.74 -10.65
C VAL A 100 -19.42 13.59 -9.85
N GLU A 101 -18.67 12.50 -9.67
CA GLU A 101 -19.07 11.33 -8.90
C GLU A 101 -18.07 11.11 -7.76
N GLU A 102 -18.37 11.68 -6.59
CA GLU A 102 -17.53 11.50 -5.43
C GLU A 102 -17.66 10.10 -4.83
N TRP A 103 -16.53 9.51 -4.46
CA TRP A 103 -16.53 8.23 -3.78
C TRP A 103 -15.36 8.09 -2.81
N ARG A 104 -15.58 7.20 -1.84
CA ARG A 104 -14.59 6.79 -0.85
C ARG A 104 -14.70 5.28 -0.64
N VAL A 105 -13.56 4.61 -0.70
CA VAL A 105 -13.44 3.19 -0.34
C VAL A 105 -12.52 3.09 0.87
N LYS A 106 -13.00 2.40 1.91
CA LYS A 106 -12.21 2.00 3.09
C LYS A 106 -12.22 0.49 3.17
N THR A 107 -11.05 -0.12 3.19
CA THR A 107 -10.92 -1.58 3.19
C THR A 107 -9.67 -2.03 3.92
N GLN A 108 -9.60 -3.32 4.21
CA GLN A 108 -8.47 -3.96 4.86
C GLN A 108 -7.97 -5.14 4.03
N LEU A 109 -6.66 -5.31 4.01
CA LEU A 109 -6.03 -6.51 3.47
C LEU A 109 -5.15 -7.14 4.55
N LYS A 110 -5.28 -8.45 4.73
CA LYS A 110 -4.50 -9.19 5.72
C LYS A 110 -3.38 -9.99 5.08
N SER A 111 -2.22 -9.97 5.71
CA SER A 111 -1.06 -10.78 5.34
C SER A 111 -0.38 -11.31 6.61
N GLU A 112 0.79 -11.91 6.44
CA GLU A 112 1.56 -12.52 7.53
C GLU A 112 2.99 -11.97 7.55
N PHE A 113 3.57 -11.92 8.75
CA PHE A 113 4.90 -11.37 8.99
C PHE A 113 5.99 -11.96 8.09
N GLY A 114 5.89 -13.25 7.75
CA GLY A 114 6.85 -13.95 6.89
C GLY A 114 6.90 -13.44 5.45
N GLN A 115 5.87 -12.74 4.97
CA GLN A 115 5.82 -12.20 3.62
C GLN A 115 6.54 -10.85 3.48
N LEU A 116 6.78 -10.15 4.59
CA LEU A 116 7.31 -8.78 4.59
C LEU A 116 8.64 -8.63 3.83
N PRO A 117 9.64 -9.54 3.95
CA PRO A 117 10.89 -9.42 3.19
C PRO A 117 10.67 -9.47 1.66
N SER A 118 9.74 -10.30 1.20
CA SER A 118 9.39 -10.41 -0.22
C SER A 118 8.65 -9.16 -0.70
N LEU A 119 7.73 -8.65 0.11
CA LEU A 119 6.99 -7.42 -0.18
C LEU A 119 7.94 -6.21 -0.25
N ALA A 120 8.89 -6.07 0.68
CA ALA A 120 9.91 -5.02 0.66
C ALA A 120 10.73 -5.03 -0.63
N LYS A 121 11.23 -6.20 -1.04
CA LYS A 121 12.00 -6.34 -2.28
C LYS A 121 11.18 -5.93 -3.51
N LYS A 122 9.91 -6.35 -3.58
CA LYS A 122 9.01 -6.03 -4.70
C LYS A 122 8.63 -4.55 -4.71
N ALA A 123 8.34 -3.96 -3.54
CA ALA A 123 8.03 -2.54 -3.40
C ALA A 123 9.22 -1.68 -3.85
N ARG A 124 10.43 -2.00 -3.39
CA ARG A 124 11.65 -1.29 -3.81
C ARG A 124 11.92 -1.41 -5.32
N ALA A 125 11.70 -2.60 -5.88
CA ALA A 125 11.85 -2.80 -7.31
C ALA A 125 10.84 -1.99 -8.15
N PHE A 126 9.66 -1.69 -7.59
CA PHE A 126 8.60 -0.92 -8.24
C PHE A 126 8.76 0.59 -8.07
N PHE A 127 8.88 1.10 -6.83
CA PHE A 127 8.98 2.55 -6.56
C PHE A 127 10.39 3.11 -6.78
N GLY A 128 11.39 2.27 -7.05
CA GLY A 128 12.76 2.69 -7.31
C GLY A 128 13.56 3.05 -6.04
N PRO A 129 14.85 3.38 -6.21
CA PRO A 129 15.74 3.72 -5.10
C PRO A 129 15.32 5.04 -4.44
N SER A 130 15.52 5.14 -3.12
CA SER A 130 15.34 6.42 -2.42
C SER A 130 16.36 7.45 -2.92
N PRO A 131 16.01 8.74 -3.00
CA PRO A 131 16.96 9.79 -3.35
C PRO A 131 18.10 9.81 -2.34
N SER A 132 19.34 9.88 -2.83
CA SER A 132 20.56 10.04 -2.04
C SER A 132 20.74 11.46 -1.52
#